data_AF-A0A7U7KCV1-F1
#
_entry.id   AF-A0A7U7KCV1-F1
#
_cell.length_a   1.000
_cell.length_b   1.000
_cell.length_c   1.000
_cell.angle_alpha   90.00
_cell.angle_beta   90.00
_cell.angle_gamma   90.00
#
_symmetry.space_group_name_H-M   'P 1'
#
loop_
_entity.id
_entity.type
_entity.pdbx_description
1 polymer ?
#
loop_
_entity_poly.entity_id
_entity_poly.type
_entity_poly.pdbx_seq_one_letter_code
_entity_poly.pdbx_strand_id
1 'polypeptide(L)'
;MDFFKERNLWQIYRESRVIPISKINKYITLLILLIAILNGITLSTSELYEVIKITSGSLFGVILTTLGFLVAGYTIFCTVLPLELQKQMMDTIDEETNLTYIKKFHFLFLRVFFYFVVFSGILFIINFFQGSSGLIFKLTSNNCVFFALNFVGYCFIISFTIFY
;
A
#
# COMPACT_ATOMS: atom_id res chain seq x y z
N MET A 1 7.66 -27.97 14.41
CA MET A 1 7.56 -26.50 14.41
C MET A 1 6.14 -26.14 14.00
N ASP A 2 5.40 -25.35 14.79
CA ASP A 2 4.09 -24.85 14.36
C ASP A 2 4.29 -23.82 13.25
N PHE A 3 3.90 -24.17 12.02
CA PHE A 3 4.17 -23.35 10.84
C PHE A 3 3.28 -22.09 10.73
N PHE A 4 2.13 -22.06 11.43
CA PHE A 4 1.17 -20.95 11.43
C PHE A 4 0.68 -20.65 12.86
N LYS A 5 1.56 -20.08 13.70
CA LYS A 5 1.16 -19.60 15.03
C LYS A 5 0.37 -18.28 14.95
N GLU A 6 0.54 -17.56 13.85
CA GLU A 6 0.02 -16.23 13.63
C GLU A 6 -1.45 -16.32 13.25
N ARG A 7 -2.34 -15.79 14.10
CA ARG A 7 -3.81 -15.92 13.92
C ARG A 7 -4.44 -14.73 13.21
N ASN A 8 -3.74 -13.59 13.16
CA ASN A 8 -4.24 -12.33 12.61
C ASN A 8 -3.26 -11.73 11.60
N LEU A 9 -3.79 -11.07 10.56
CA LEU A 9 -3.00 -10.35 9.53
C LEU A 9 -2.03 -9.34 10.14
N TRP A 10 -2.41 -8.69 11.24
CA TRP A 10 -1.54 -7.74 11.93
C TRP A 10 -0.32 -8.41 12.60
N GLN A 11 -0.47 -9.64 13.12
CA GLN A 11 0.65 -10.40 13.67
C GLN A 11 1.61 -10.81 12.56
N ILE A 12 1.07 -11.30 11.45
CA ILE A 12 1.84 -11.67 10.26
C ILE A 12 2.59 -10.43 9.71
N TYR A 13 1.90 -9.30 9.62
CA TYR A 13 2.53 -8.03 9.25
C TYR A 13 3.70 -7.70 10.18
N ARG A 14 3.50 -7.77 11.49
CA ARG A 14 4.52 -7.46 12.49
C ARG A 14 5.78 -8.33 12.34
N GLU A 15 5.58 -9.63 12.14
CA GLU A 15 6.67 -10.60 11.98
C GLU A 15 7.36 -10.50 10.61
N SER A 16 6.61 -10.16 9.56
CA SER A 16 7.16 -9.93 8.22
C SER A 16 8.09 -8.71 8.11
N ARG A 17 8.16 -7.85 9.14
CA ARG A 17 9.07 -6.67 9.17
C ARG A 17 10.54 -7.04 9.29
N VAL A 18 10.86 -8.29 9.65
CA VAL A 18 12.23 -8.80 9.62
C VAL A 18 12.78 -8.84 8.18
N ILE A 19 11.89 -8.97 7.18
CA ILE A 19 12.28 -8.96 5.77
C ILE A 19 12.56 -7.51 5.35
N PRO A 20 13.79 -7.15 4.95
CA PRO A 20 14.14 -5.78 4.61
C PRO A 20 13.34 -5.26 3.41
N ILE A 21 13.03 -3.97 3.43
CA ILE A 21 12.42 -3.28 2.30
C ILE A 21 13.52 -2.94 1.30
N SER A 22 13.22 -3.07 0.00
CA SER A 22 14.17 -2.71 -1.06
C SER A 22 14.58 -1.23 -0.94
N LYS A 23 15.89 -0.98 -0.93
CA LYS A 23 16.46 0.38 -0.92
C LYS A 23 16.03 1.16 -2.16
N ILE A 24 15.84 0.48 -3.30
CA ILE A 24 15.40 1.09 -4.55
C ILE A 24 14.02 1.73 -4.36
N ASN A 25 13.08 1.00 -3.78
CA ASN A 25 11.71 1.47 -3.58
C ASN A 25 11.72 2.73 -2.70
N LYS A 26 12.56 2.75 -1.66
CA LYS A 26 12.75 3.94 -0.80
C LYS A 26 13.24 5.17 -1.57
N TYR A 27 14.25 5.02 -2.44
CA TYR A 27 14.77 6.15 -3.23
C TYR A 27 13.77 6.64 -4.28
N ILE A 28 13.08 5.72 -4.94
CA ILE A 28 12.06 6.06 -5.94
C ILE A 28 10.89 6.79 -5.27
N THR A 29 10.37 6.29 -4.13
CA THR A 29 9.32 6.99 -3.38
C THR A 29 9.75 8.41 -3.00
N LEU A 30 10.99 8.59 -2.52
CA LEU A 30 11.50 9.91 -2.17
C LEU A 30 11.52 10.86 -3.38
N LEU A 31 11.98 10.36 -4.53
CA LEU A 31 12.06 11.13 -5.77
C LEU A 31 10.66 11.57 -6.22
N ILE A 32 9.68 10.66 -6.20
CA ILE A 32 8.29 11.02 -6.57
C ILE A 32 7.66 11.97 -5.55
N LEU A 33 7.94 11.81 -4.26
CA LEU A 33 7.45 12.75 -3.25
C LEU A 33 7.97 14.17 -3.53
N LEU A 34 9.25 14.32 -3.91
CA LEU A 34 9.81 15.62 -4.28
C LEU A 34 9.13 16.20 -5.53
N ILE A 35 8.89 15.38 -6.55
CA ILE A 35 8.16 15.81 -7.76
C ILE A 35 6.72 16.23 -7.41
N ALA A 36 6.04 15.48 -6.53
CA ALA A 36 4.70 15.80 -6.07
C ALA A 36 4.68 17.14 -5.32
N ILE A 37 5.64 17.40 -4.43
CA ILE A 37 5.73 18.68 -3.73
C ILE A 37 5.92 19.82 -4.72
N LEU A 38 6.84 19.68 -5.67
CA LEU A 38 7.11 20.71 -6.68
C LEU A 38 5.87 20.98 -7.56
N ASN A 39 5.18 19.94 -7.99
CA ASN A 39 3.96 20.09 -8.79
C ASN A 39 2.81 20.68 -7.96
N GLY A 40 2.62 20.22 -6.73
CA GLY A 40 1.54 20.66 -5.87
C GLY A 40 1.62 22.13 -5.45
N ILE A 41 2.83 22.71 -5.35
CA ILE A 41 3.01 24.14 -5.04
C ILE A 41 2.53 25.03 -6.20
N THR A 42 2.59 24.52 -7.44
CA THR A 42 2.18 25.28 -8.63
C THR A 42 0.68 25.26 -8.89
N LEU A 43 -0.07 24.36 -8.23
CA LEU A 43 -1.49 24.16 -8.45
C LEU A 43 -2.33 25.02 -7.52
N SER A 44 -3.46 25.52 -8.04
CA SER A 44 -4.48 26.18 -7.23
C SER A 44 -5.25 25.17 -6.36
N THR A 45 -5.92 25.64 -5.31
CA THR A 45 -6.67 24.77 -4.40
C THR A 45 -7.79 23.99 -5.08
N SER A 46 -8.45 24.58 -6.07
CA SER A 46 -9.50 23.92 -6.85
C SER A 46 -8.94 22.81 -7.73
N GLU A 47 -7.79 23.05 -8.37
CA GLU A 47 -7.11 22.06 -9.21
C GLU A 47 -6.58 20.89 -8.36
N LEU A 48 -6.00 21.16 -7.19
CA LEU A 48 -5.57 20.11 -6.25
C LEU A 48 -6.72 19.19 -5.85
N TYR A 49 -7.87 19.76 -5.50
CA TYR A 49 -9.05 18.98 -5.15
C TYR A 49 -9.53 18.10 -6.31
N GLU A 50 -9.59 18.65 -7.52
CA GLU A 50 -10.02 17.91 -8.71
C GLU A 50 -9.07 16.77 -9.06
N VAL A 51 -7.76 17.02 -9.01
CA VAL A 51 -6.74 16.00 -9.25
C VAL A 51 -6.84 14.91 -8.19
N ILE A 52 -6.95 15.25 -6.91
CA ILE A 52 -7.13 14.26 -5.83
C ILE A 52 -8.34 13.38 -6.10
N LYS A 53 -9.49 13.98 -6.43
CA LYS A 53 -10.74 13.25 -6.71
C LYS A 53 -10.61 12.28 -7.88
N ILE A 54 -10.04 12.73 -9.00
CA ILE A 54 -9.86 11.88 -10.20
C ILE A 54 -8.86 10.77 -9.90
N THR A 55 -7.71 11.13 -9.33
CA THR A 55 -6.63 10.19 -9.03
C THR A 55 -7.03 9.17 -7.97
N SER A 56 -7.73 9.56 -6.89
CA SER A 56 -8.20 8.64 -5.86
C SER A 56 -9.20 7.62 -6.40
N GLY A 57 -10.12 8.05 -7.27
CA GLY A 57 -11.09 7.16 -7.90
C GLY A 57 -10.42 6.15 -8.84
N SER A 58 -9.52 6.63 -9.70
CA SER A 58 -8.78 5.78 -10.63
C SER A 58 -7.87 4.78 -9.90
N LEU A 59 -7.09 5.25 -8.91
CA LEU A 59 -6.21 4.39 -8.13
C LEU A 59 -6.97 3.33 -7.35
N PHE A 60 -8.13 3.65 -6.79
CA PHE A 60 -8.95 2.68 -6.07
C PHE A 60 -9.32 1.48 -6.97
N GLY A 61 -9.74 1.74 -8.22
CA GLY A 61 -10.02 0.68 -9.18
C GLY A 61 -8.79 -0.14 -9.57
N VAL A 62 -7.65 0.53 -9.80
CA VAL A 62 -6.38 -0.14 -10.10
C VAL A 62 -5.96 -1.06 -8.95
N ILE A 63 -6.01 -0.56 -7.70
CA ILE A 63 -5.63 -1.33 -6.51
C ILE A 63 -6.51 -2.55 -6.30
N LEU A 64 -7.84 -2.42 -6.45
CA LEU A 64 -8.74 -3.57 -6.35
C LEU A 64 -8.43 -4.64 -7.39
N THR A 65 -8.12 -4.21 -8.62
CA THR A 65 -7.73 -5.12 -9.70
C THR A 65 -6.40 -5.81 -9.39
N THR A 66 -5.39 -5.06 -8.95
CA THR A 66 -4.08 -5.60 -8.54
C THR A 66 -4.19 -6.54 -7.36
N LEU A 67 -5.05 -6.26 -6.37
CA LEU A 67 -5.36 -7.16 -5.26
C LEU A 67 -5.92 -8.49 -5.74
N GLY A 68 -6.86 -8.47 -6.70
CA GLY A 68 -7.40 -9.68 -7.32
C GLY A 68 -6.32 -10.51 -8.00
N PHE A 69 -5.46 -9.86 -8.81
CA PHE A 69 -4.33 -10.53 -9.46
C PHE A 69 -3.30 -11.07 -8.47
N LEU A 70 -3.04 -10.35 -7.37
CA LEU A 70 -2.12 -10.78 -6.33
C LEU A 70 -2.61 -12.10 -5.71
N VAL A 71 -3.87 -12.16 -5.29
CA VAL A 71 -4.48 -13.37 -4.71
C VAL A 71 -4.51 -14.53 -5.71
N ALA A 72 -4.87 -14.25 -6.97
CA ALA A 72 -4.86 -15.26 -8.03
C ALA A 72 -3.44 -15.80 -8.28
N GLY A 73 -2.44 -14.92 -8.41
CA GLY A 73 -1.04 -15.29 -8.61
C GLY A 73 -0.48 -16.13 -7.47
N TYR A 74 -0.82 -15.78 -6.22
CA TYR A 74 -0.44 -16.58 -5.06
C TYR A 74 -1.12 -17.95 -5.03
N THR A 75 -2.37 -18.04 -5.48
CA THR A 75 -3.09 -19.31 -5.59
C THR A 75 -2.43 -20.22 -6.62
N ILE A 76 -2.09 -19.67 -7.80
CA ILE A 76 -1.35 -20.39 -8.85
C ILE A 76 0.01 -20.84 -8.33
N PHE A 77 0.74 -19.98 -7.60
CA PHE A 77 1.99 -20.36 -6.96
C PHE A 77 1.79 -21.57 -6.03
N CYS A 78 0.80 -21.55 -5.15
CA CYS A 78 0.56 -22.66 -4.23
C CYS A 78 0.13 -23.97 -4.93
N THR A 79 -0.57 -23.90 -6.06
CA THR A 79 -1.08 -25.08 -6.78
C THR A 79 -0.08 -25.68 -7.76
N VAL A 80 0.74 -24.84 -8.42
CA VAL A 80 1.68 -25.28 -9.46
C VAL A 80 3.04 -25.68 -8.88
N LEU A 81 3.41 -25.16 -7.71
CA LEU A 81 4.72 -25.43 -7.10
C LEU A 81 4.88 -26.92 -6.79
N PRO A 82 5.89 -27.62 -7.37
CA PRO A 82 6.10 -29.04 -7.14
C PRO A 82 6.30 -29.38 -5.67
N LEU A 83 5.73 -30.49 -5.21
CA LEU A 83 5.80 -30.93 -3.81
C LEU A 83 7.25 -31.11 -3.31
N GLU A 84 8.16 -31.55 -4.19
CA GLU A 84 9.58 -31.71 -3.85
C GLU A 84 10.24 -30.36 -3.55
N LEU A 85 9.95 -29.35 -4.38
CA LEU A 85 10.47 -28.00 -4.18
C LEU A 85 9.84 -27.35 -2.94
N GLN A 86 8.55 -27.59 -2.69
CA GLN A 86 7.90 -27.15 -1.45
C GLN A 86 8.59 -27.72 -0.21
N LYS A 87 8.93 -29.01 -0.21
CA LYS A 87 9.66 -29.65 0.89
C LYS A 87 11.04 -29.04 1.08
N GLN A 88 11.81 -28.86 0.00
CA GLN A 88 13.12 -28.21 0.07
C GLN A 88 13.03 -26.78 0.63
N MET A 89 12.01 -26.03 0.23
CA MET A 89 11.76 -24.69 0.76
C MET A 89 11.27 -24.68 2.21
N MET A 90 10.74 -25.80 2.73
CA MET A 90 10.38 -25.96 4.14
C MET A 90 11.60 -26.29 5.02
N ASP A 91 12.54 -27.04 4.47
CA ASP A 91 13.74 -27.49 5.20
C ASP A 91 14.86 -26.45 5.16
N THR A 92 14.90 -25.62 4.12
CA THR A 92 15.92 -24.56 3.99
C THR A 92 15.51 -23.32 4.78
N ILE A 93 16.39 -22.87 5.67
CA ILE A 93 16.24 -21.64 6.46
C ILE A 93 17.09 -20.56 5.80
N ASP A 94 16.52 -19.37 5.66
CA ASP A 94 17.24 -18.19 5.20
C ASP A 94 18.08 -17.59 6.34
N GLU A 95 19.40 -17.51 6.16
CA GLU A 95 20.35 -17.04 7.17
C GLU A 95 20.14 -15.58 7.56
N GLU A 96 19.62 -14.74 6.66
CA GLU A 96 19.39 -13.32 6.93
C GLU A 96 18.15 -13.07 7.80
N THR A 97 17.10 -13.88 7.62
CA THR A 97 15.79 -13.65 8.24
C THR A 97 15.43 -14.68 9.32
N ASN A 98 16.19 -15.76 9.44
CA ASN A 98 15.88 -16.93 10.28
C ASN A 98 14.49 -17.53 10.02
N LEU A 99 13.96 -17.31 8.82
CA LEU A 99 12.68 -17.84 8.38
C LEU A 99 12.91 -18.91 7.32
N THR A 100 12.12 -19.97 7.39
CA THR A 100 11.98 -20.93 6.30
C THR A 100 11.56 -20.23 5.00
N TYR A 101 12.10 -20.64 3.84
CA TYR A 101 11.77 -20.00 2.56
C TYR A 101 10.27 -19.97 2.27
N ILE A 102 9.54 -21.07 2.49
CA ILE A 102 8.06 -21.08 2.35
C ILE A 102 7.41 -20.00 3.21
N LYS A 103 7.82 -19.88 4.48
CA LYS A 103 7.27 -18.88 5.41
C LYS A 103 7.60 -17.46 4.96
N LYS A 104 8.82 -17.22 4.45
CA LYS A 104 9.25 -15.94 3.88
C LYS A 104 8.39 -15.52 2.69
N PHE A 105 8.11 -16.43 1.75
CA PHE A 105 7.23 -16.13 0.60
C PHE A 105 5.80 -15.82 1.04
N HIS A 106 5.24 -16.63 1.95
CA HIS A 106 3.91 -16.40 2.49
C HIS A 106 3.79 -15.05 3.20
N PHE A 107 4.78 -14.70 4.02
CA PHE A 107 4.83 -13.42 4.73
C PHE A 107 5.01 -12.23 3.79
N LEU A 108 5.82 -12.36 2.75
CA LEU A 108 6.00 -11.31 1.75
C LEU A 108 4.70 -11.05 1.00
N PHE A 109 4.00 -12.11 0.57
CA PHE A 109 2.70 -12.01 -0.07
C PHE A 109 1.68 -11.30 0.84
N LEU A 110 1.51 -11.78 2.08
CA LEU A 110 0.53 -11.20 3.01
C LEU A 110 0.87 -9.76 3.40
N ARG A 111 2.16 -9.41 3.48
CA ARG A 111 2.60 -8.04 3.73
C ARG A 111 2.20 -7.10 2.60
N VAL A 112 2.46 -7.47 1.35
CA VAL A 112 2.06 -6.68 0.17
C VAL A 112 0.54 -6.57 0.09
N PHE A 113 -0.18 -7.68 0.30
CA PHE A 113 -1.63 -7.70 0.36
C PHE A 113 -2.18 -6.74 1.44
N PHE A 114 -1.60 -6.76 2.64
CA PHE A 114 -2.00 -5.88 3.73
C PHE A 114 -1.82 -4.40 3.38
N TYR A 115 -0.71 -4.01 2.74
CA TYR A 115 -0.52 -2.62 2.30
C TYR A 115 -1.59 -2.17 1.30
N PHE A 116 -1.95 -3.02 0.34
CA PHE A 116 -2.99 -2.69 -0.63
C PHE A 116 -4.37 -2.58 0.02
N VAL A 117 -4.70 -3.42 1.00
CA VAL A 117 -5.98 -3.34 1.74
C VAL A 117 -6.05 -2.07 2.59
N VAL A 118 -4.98 -1.71 3.30
CA VAL A 118 -4.96 -0.48 4.11
C VAL A 118 -5.07 0.75 3.20
N PHE A 119 -4.34 0.77 2.10
CA PHE A 119 -4.35 1.90 1.18
C PHE A 119 -5.68 2.03 0.42
N SER A 120 -6.29 0.91 0.01
CA SER A 120 -7.64 0.94 -0.58
C SER A 120 -8.68 1.44 0.41
N GLY A 121 -8.56 1.10 1.70
CA GLY A 121 -9.40 1.65 2.77
C GLY A 121 -9.27 3.17 2.90
N ILE A 122 -8.05 3.71 2.83
CA ILE A 122 -7.82 5.16 2.86
C ILE A 122 -8.44 5.83 1.62
N LEU A 123 -8.20 5.30 0.42
CA LEU A 123 -8.79 5.83 -0.81
C LEU A 123 -10.31 5.73 -0.80
N PHE A 124 -10.88 4.67 -0.23
CA PHE A 124 -12.32 4.54 -0.06
C PHE A 124 -12.87 5.67 0.82
N ILE A 125 -12.24 5.96 1.96
CA ILE A 125 -12.64 7.09 2.83
C ILE A 125 -12.58 8.41 2.06
N ILE A 126 -11.50 8.68 1.33
CA ILE A 126 -11.35 9.91 0.52
C ILE A 126 -12.48 10.01 -0.53
N ASN A 127 -12.73 8.93 -1.27
CA ASN A 127 -13.77 8.89 -2.30
C ASN A 127 -15.20 8.89 -1.72
N PHE A 128 -15.39 8.44 -0.47
CA PHE A 128 -16.71 8.41 0.17
C PHE A 128 -17.10 9.79 0.73
N PHE A 129 -16.12 10.52 1.28
CA PHE A 129 -16.35 11.86 1.85
C PHE A 129 -16.18 13.00 0.84
N GLN A 130 -15.70 12.74 -0.38
CA GLN A 130 -15.62 13.76 -1.42
C GLN A 130 -17.01 14.33 -1.77
N GLY A 131 -17.13 15.66 -1.83
CA GLY A 131 -18.39 16.35 -2.14
C GLY A 131 -19.39 16.45 -0.98
N SER A 132 -19.09 15.90 0.21
CA SER A 132 -19.94 16.11 1.39
C SER A 132 -19.82 17.54 1.93
N SER A 133 -20.94 18.26 2.02
CA SER A 133 -21.06 19.57 2.69
C SER A 133 -21.09 19.46 4.23
N GLY A 134 -20.56 18.37 4.79
CA GLY A 134 -20.65 18.04 6.22
C GLY A 134 -19.66 18.80 7.13
N LEU A 135 -19.53 18.34 8.38
CA LEU A 135 -18.68 18.91 9.44
C LEU A 135 -17.24 19.26 9.01
N ILE A 136 -16.67 18.49 8.09
CA ILE A 136 -15.33 18.73 7.53
C ILE A 136 -15.28 20.08 6.80
N PHE A 137 -16.29 20.41 6.00
CA PHE A 137 -16.36 21.70 5.29
C PHE A 137 -16.41 22.89 6.25
N LYS A 138 -17.10 22.72 7.39
CA LYS A 138 -17.24 23.75 8.44
C LYS A 138 -15.94 23.97 9.23
N LEU A 139 -15.16 22.91 9.46
CA LEU A 139 -13.82 23.00 10.06
C LEU A 139 -12.78 23.58 9.08
N THR A 140 -13.00 23.40 7.78
CA THR A 140 -12.07 23.82 6.72
C THR A 140 -12.47 25.16 6.08
N SER A 141 -13.29 25.97 6.77
CA SER A 141 -13.73 27.30 6.31
C SER A 141 -12.59 28.31 6.13
N ASN A 142 -11.39 28.01 6.62
CA ASN A 142 -10.21 28.85 6.43
C ASN A 142 -9.44 28.39 5.18
N ASN A 143 -9.32 29.24 4.17
CA ASN A 143 -8.71 28.93 2.87
C ASN A 143 -7.30 28.33 2.99
N CYS A 144 -6.52 28.77 3.98
CA CYS A 144 -5.16 28.26 4.19
C CYS A 144 -5.15 26.81 4.71
N VAL A 145 -6.08 26.48 5.63
CA VAL A 145 -6.24 25.11 6.17
C VAL A 145 -6.77 24.17 5.09
N PHE A 146 -7.67 24.65 4.23
CA PHE A 146 -8.19 23.88 3.10
C PHE A 146 -7.10 23.58 2.07
N PHE A 147 -6.26 24.56 1.74
CA PHE A 147 -5.10 24.34 0.87
C PHE A 147 -4.12 23.33 1.48
N ALA A 148 -3.74 23.50 2.75
CA ALA A 148 -2.79 22.60 3.41
C ALA A 148 -3.29 21.14 3.45
N LEU A 149 -4.57 20.92 3.76
CA LEU A 149 -5.17 19.58 3.76
C LEU A 149 -5.16 18.92 2.38
N ASN A 150 -5.58 19.65 1.34
CA ASN A 150 -5.55 19.12 -0.02
C ASN A 150 -4.11 18.87 -0.49
N PHE A 151 -3.17 19.77 -0.19
CA PHE A 151 -1.77 19.60 -0.54
C PHE A 151 -1.14 18.35 0.12
N VAL A 152 -1.41 18.14 1.42
CA VAL A 152 -0.97 16.93 2.13
C VAL A 152 -1.63 15.68 1.54
N GLY A 153 -2.93 15.73 1.24
CA GLY A 153 -3.66 14.63 0.60
C GLY A 153 -3.09 14.26 -0.77
N TYR A 154 -2.80 15.25 -1.60
CA TYR A 154 -2.17 15.10 -2.92
C TYR A 154 -0.79 14.43 -2.80
N CYS A 155 0.08 14.95 -1.93
CA CYS A 155 1.41 14.38 -1.70
C CYS A 155 1.32 12.94 -1.18
N PHE A 156 0.38 12.67 -0.28
CA PHE A 156 0.16 11.33 0.28
C PHE A 156 -0.26 10.33 -0.80
N ILE A 157 -1.29 10.66 -1.60
CA ILE A 157 -1.80 9.77 -2.65
C ILE A 157 -0.70 9.45 -3.67
N ILE A 158 0.04 10.46 -4.14
CA ILE A 158 1.07 10.28 -5.17
C ILE A 158 2.27 9.50 -4.62
N SER A 159 2.70 9.80 -3.40
CA SER A 159 3.82 9.07 -2.79
C SER A 159 3.49 7.60 -2.57
N PHE A 160 2.23 7.26 -2.29
CA PHE A 160 1.82 5.88 -2.02
C PHE A 160 1.63 5.06 -3.30
N THR A 161 1.39 5.69 -4.46
CA THR A 161 1.30 5.02 -5.77
C THR A 161 2.55 4.22 -6.11
N ILE A 162 3.73 4.64 -5.63
CA ILE A 162 5.01 3.97 -5.91
C ILE A 162 5.57 3.23 -4.69
N PHE A 163 4.82 3.17 -3.59
CA PHE A 163 5.25 2.43 -2.41
C PHE A 163 4.99 0.92 -2.56
N TYR A 164 5.67 0.27 -3.51
CA TYR A 164 5.74 -1.20 -3.62
C TYR A 164 7.10 -1.68 -4.06
#